data_AF-A0A0T9MIB1-F1
#
_entry.id   AF-A0A0T9MIB1-F1
#
_cell.length_a   1.000
_cell.length_b   1.000
_cell.length_c   1.000
_cell.angle_alpha   90.00
_cell.angle_beta   90.00
_cell.angle_gamma   90.00
#
_symmetry.space_group_name_H-M   'P 1'
#
loop_
_entity.id
_entity.type
_entity.pdbx_description
1 polymer ?
#
loop_
_entity_poly.entity_id
_entity_poly.type
_entity_poly.pdbx_seq_one_letter_code
_entity_poly.pdbx_strand_id
1 'polypeptide(L)'
;MGGNALGVAPATVLIAPASSAITSLSVNGASFAANAGFPANGFANAKFRIVINNYTEAEVAPFYTWTSDNPAVTVDNRGNVNINSNSGNSSVTIKAVNNTNNDAVQYSFTIKKWWNNNVPSATYNVNHCVTSLGAGYRLPTMGELTNSTSSSGATRVANSSLWSEWGSMDAYGWIVDAGANRYYSSTLQASGAQYGTNLAIGNYDYLYIVNPYRYTCISQN
;
A
#
# COMPACT_ATOMS: atom_id res chain seq x y z
N MET A 1 -3.42 46.71 17.23
CA MET A 1 -2.38 46.55 18.27
C MET A 1 -1.85 45.13 18.17
N GLY A 2 -0.56 44.97 17.84
CA GLY A 2 0.04 43.69 17.46
C GLY A 2 0.37 42.80 18.66
N GLY A 3 0.12 41.50 18.52
CA GLY A 3 0.27 40.47 19.57
C GLY A 3 1.68 40.18 20.06
N ASN A 4 2.72 40.88 19.58
CA ASN A 4 4.10 40.65 20.00
C ASN A 4 4.46 41.23 21.38
N ALA A 5 3.51 41.89 22.08
CA ALA A 5 3.78 42.56 23.37
C ALA A 5 3.59 41.68 24.62
N LEU A 6 3.17 40.41 24.48
CA LEU A 6 2.78 39.56 25.63
C LEU A 6 3.49 38.20 25.70
N GLY A 7 4.45 37.90 24.82
CA GLY A 7 5.17 36.61 24.84
C GLY A 7 4.28 35.39 24.60
N VAL A 8 3.04 35.58 24.13
CA VAL A 8 2.10 34.49 23.83
C VAL A 8 2.34 34.05 22.38
N ALA A 9 2.55 32.75 22.19
CA ALA A 9 2.61 32.18 20.85
C ALA A 9 1.30 32.50 20.10
N PRO A 10 1.35 32.88 18.82
CA PRO A 10 0.14 33.12 18.04
C PRO A 10 -0.73 31.86 18.03
N ALA A 11 -1.98 32.00 18.48
CA ALA A 11 -2.97 30.93 18.44
C ALA A 11 -3.46 30.77 16.99
N THR A 12 -3.28 29.58 16.42
CA THR A 12 -3.87 29.25 15.13
C THR A 12 -5.29 28.75 15.36
N VAL A 13 -6.27 29.44 14.79
CA VAL A 13 -7.68 29.01 14.81
C VAL A 13 -7.95 28.20 13.56
N LEU A 14 -8.26 26.92 13.71
CA LEU A 14 -8.73 26.07 12.62
C LEU A 14 -10.24 26.26 12.46
N ILE A 15 -10.69 26.42 11.22
CA ILE A 15 -12.10 26.57 10.88
C ILE A 15 -12.53 25.33 10.09
N ALA A 16 -13.64 24.72 10.46
CA ALA A 16 -14.19 23.57 9.75
C ALA A 16 -14.54 23.96 8.30
N PRO A 17 -14.29 23.10 7.30
CA PRO A 17 -14.66 23.38 5.92
C PRO A 17 -16.18 23.40 5.72
N ALA A 18 -16.64 24.23 4.79
CA ALA A 18 -18.05 24.27 4.37
C ALA A 18 -18.46 23.03 3.56
N SER A 19 -17.52 22.41 2.83
CA SER A 19 -17.72 21.16 2.09
C SER A 19 -16.44 20.33 2.05
N SER A 20 -16.57 19.03 1.87
CA SER A 20 -15.51 18.04 1.93
C SER A 20 -15.39 17.34 0.60
N ALA A 21 -14.17 17.18 0.11
CA ALA A 21 -13.86 16.39 -1.07
C ALA A 21 -12.62 15.54 -0.81
N ILE A 22 -12.65 14.28 -1.21
CA ILE A 22 -11.44 13.45 -1.23
C ILE A 22 -10.61 13.89 -2.43
N THR A 23 -9.46 14.46 -2.15
CA THR A 23 -8.58 15.09 -3.15
C THR A 23 -7.51 14.12 -3.64
N SER A 24 -6.97 13.30 -2.75
CA SER A 24 -5.92 12.34 -3.09
C SER A 24 -5.80 11.24 -2.05
N LEU A 25 -4.98 10.25 -2.39
CA LEU A 25 -4.61 9.10 -1.57
C LEU A 25 -3.10 9.13 -1.42
N SER A 26 -2.61 9.31 -0.20
CA SER A 26 -1.17 9.37 0.09
C SER A 26 -0.68 8.00 0.55
N VAL A 27 0.33 7.46 -0.12
CA VAL A 27 0.89 6.14 0.16
C VAL A 27 2.40 6.13 -0.03
N ASN A 28 3.14 5.98 1.07
CA ASN A 28 4.60 5.84 1.07
C ASN A 28 5.31 6.90 0.17
N GLY A 29 5.02 8.18 0.44
CA GLY A 29 5.57 9.33 -0.30
C GLY A 29 4.96 9.59 -1.69
N ALA A 30 4.10 8.72 -2.21
CA ALA A 30 3.36 8.95 -3.45
C ALA A 30 1.95 9.49 -3.18
N SER A 31 1.39 10.19 -4.17
CA SER A 31 0.01 10.67 -4.17
C SER A 31 -0.72 10.15 -5.40
N PHE A 32 -1.87 9.51 -5.19
CA PHE A 32 -2.74 9.01 -6.24
C PHE A 32 -4.07 9.78 -6.24
N ALA A 33 -4.68 9.93 -7.42
CA ALA A 33 -6.02 10.47 -7.53
C ALA A 33 -7.04 9.56 -6.83
N ALA A 34 -8.07 10.14 -6.23
CA ALA A 34 -9.10 9.40 -5.48
C ALA A 34 -9.84 8.36 -6.32
N ASN A 35 -9.91 8.56 -7.65
CA ASN A 35 -10.57 7.66 -8.60
C ASN A 35 -9.60 6.74 -9.36
N ALA A 36 -8.33 6.66 -8.96
CA ALA A 36 -7.31 5.88 -9.66
C ALA A 36 -7.45 4.35 -9.50
N GLY A 37 -8.47 3.88 -8.76
CA GLY A 37 -8.72 2.45 -8.52
C GLY A 37 -7.77 1.80 -7.51
N PHE A 38 -7.00 2.60 -6.77
CA PHE A 38 -6.20 2.13 -5.64
C PHE A 38 -7.11 1.67 -4.47
N PRO A 39 -6.60 0.85 -3.54
CA PRO A 39 -5.60 -0.18 -3.80
C PRO A 39 -6.22 -1.41 -4.48
N ALA A 40 -5.50 -2.01 -5.44
CA ALA A 40 -5.85 -3.31 -6.02
C ALA A 40 -5.12 -4.47 -5.35
N ASN A 41 -3.96 -4.21 -4.75
CA ASN A 41 -3.16 -5.17 -3.98
C ASN A 41 -3.30 -4.87 -2.48
N GLY A 42 -3.39 -5.90 -1.65
CA GLY A 42 -3.41 -5.75 -0.20
C GLY A 42 -2.51 -6.77 0.49
N PHE A 43 -2.05 -6.43 1.69
CA PHE A 43 -1.29 -7.28 2.59
C PHE A 43 -1.48 -6.80 4.02
N ALA A 44 -1.11 -7.63 5.00
CA ALA A 44 -1.16 -7.24 6.40
C ALA A 44 -0.23 -6.05 6.68
N ASN A 45 -0.73 -5.06 7.41
CA ASN A 45 -0.06 -3.77 7.70
C ASN A 45 0.11 -2.83 6.50
N ALA A 46 -0.61 -3.04 5.40
CA ALA A 46 -0.62 -2.08 4.30
C ALA A 46 -1.31 -0.78 4.76
N LYS A 47 -0.65 0.36 4.54
CA LYS A 47 -1.08 1.67 5.06
C LYS A 47 -1.08 2.74 3.99
N PHE A 48 -2.15 3.53 3.98
CA PHE A 48 -2.29 4.73 3.17
C PHE A 48 -3.14 5.76 3.90
N ARG A 49 -3.21 6.98 3.39
CA ARG A 49 -4.01 8.06 3.96
C ARG A 49 -4.98 8.62 2.94
N ILE A 50 -6.23 8.81 3.35
CA ILE A 50 -7.24 9.54 2.59
C ILE A 50 -7.09 11.03 2.88
N VAL A 51 -6.89 11.84 1.85
CA VAL A 51 -6.68 13.30 1.98
C VAL A 51 -7.94 14.05 1.59
N ILE A 52 -8.56 14.72 2.57
CA ILE A 52 -9.72 15.60 2.36
C ILE A 52 -9.23 17.03 2.13
N ASN A 53 -9.71 17.71 1.09
CA ASN A 53 -9.44 19.13 0.80
C ASN A 53 -7.96 19.54 0.83
N ASN A 54 -7.03 18.62 0.52
CA ASN A 54 -5.57 18.82 0.66
C ASN A 54 -5.11 19.14 2.10
N TYR A 55 -5.92 18.84 3.11
CA TYR A 55 -5.59 19.08 4.50
C TYR A 55 -4.51 18.14 5.03
N THR A 56 -3.69 18.68 5.92
CA THR A 56 -2.77 17.93 6.77
C THR A 56 -3.53 17.09 7.79
N GLU A 57 -2.83 16.16 8.45
CA GLU A 57 -3.44 15.33 9.49
C GLU A 57 -3.99 16.17 10.65
N ALA A 58 -3.27 17.23 11.03
CA ALA A 58 -3.66 18.13 12.11
C ALA A 58 -4.92 18.94 11.77
N GLU A 59 -5.11 19.29 10.50
CA GLU A 59 -6.30 20.00 10.04
C GLU A 59 -7.53 19.09 9.95
N VAL A 60 -7.37 17.80 9.61
CA VAL A 60 -8.49 16.83 9.53
C VAL A 60 -8.92 16.34 10.90
N ALA A 61 -7.96 16.04 11.79
CA ALA A 61 -8.19 15.35 13.06
C ALA A 61 -9.30 15.94 13.97
N PRO A 62 -9.46 17.27 14.13
CA PRO A 62 -10.49 17.82 15.00
C PRO A 62 -11.90 17.81 14.38
N PHE A 63 -12.02 17.72 13.05
CA PHE A 63 -13.29 17.96 12.36
C PHE A 63 -13.99 16.71 11.86
N TYR A 64 -13.31 15.58 11.71
CA TYR A 64 -13.89 14.41 11.07
C TYR A 64 -13.94 13.19 11.99
N THR A 65 -15.11 12.53 12.00
CA THR A 65 -15.26 11.18 12.51
C THR A 65 -15.15 10.20 11.35
N TRP A 66 -14.27 9.21 11.50
CA TRP A 66 -13.99 8.21 10.48
C TRP A 66 -14.50 6.83 10.89
N THR A 67 -15.07 6.11 9.93
CA THR A 67 -15.50 4.72 10.13
C THR A 67 -15.15 3.85 8.92
N SER A 68 -14.88 2.58 9.19
CA SER A 68 -14.78 1.51 8.19
C SER A 68 -15.99 0.59 8.31
N ASP A 69 -16.54 0.15 7.18
CA ASP A 69 -17.61 -0.85 7.15
C ASP A 69 -17.08 -2.30 7.29
N ASN A 70 -15.77 -2.49 7.25
CA ASN A 70 -15.14 -3.81 7.24
C ASN A 70 -14.08 -3.93 8.35
N PRO A 71 -14.17 -4.93 9.25
CA PRO A 71 -13.22 -5.09 10.36
C PRO A 71 -11.79 -5.43 9.93
N ALA A 72 -11.59 -5.89 8.69
CA ALA A 72 -10.25 -6.11 8.14
C ALA A 72 -9.47 -4.80 7.93
N VAL A 73 -10.16 -3.66 7.93
CA VAL A 73 -9.59 -2.34 7.66
C VAL A 73 -9.97 -1.37 8.78
N THR A 74 -8.98 -0.69 9.33
CA THR A 74 -9.19 0.36 10.33
C THR A 74 -8.81 1.72 9.76
N VAL A 75 -9.40 2.77 10.32
CA VAL A 75 -9.08 4.16 9.99
C VAL A 75 -9.02 4.97 11.27
N ASP A 76 -8.00 5.81 11.41
CA ASP A 76 -7.88 6.74 12.54
C ASP A 76 -8.56 8.09 12.25
N ASN A 77 -8.58 9.00 13.23
CA ASN A 77 -9.20 10.32 13.05
C ASN A 77 -8.46 11.25 12.08
N ARG A 78 -7.26 10.86 11.61
CA ARG A 78 -6.43 11.62 10.65
C ARG A 78 -6.61 11.13 9.22
N GLY A 79 -7.47 10.12 9.02
CA GLY A 79 -7.71 9.49 7.72
C GLY A 79 -6.63 8.46 7.35
N ASN A 80 -5.80 8.01 8.30
CA ASN A 80 -4.84 6.94 8.06
C ASN A 80 -5.55 5.60 8.10
N VAL A 81 -5.52 4.90 6.97
CA VAL A 81 -6.13 3.59 6.77
C VAL A 81 -5.08 2.51 6.94
N ASN A 82 -5.39 1.48 7.73
CA ASN A 82 -4.56 0.28 7.88
C ASN A 82 -5.35 -0.96 7.48
N ILE A 83 -4.79 -1.75 6.56
CA ILE A 83 -5.35 -3.02 6.11
C ILE A 83 -4.68 -4.12 6.96
N ASN A 84 -5.47 -4.73 7.85
CA ASN A 84 -4.98 -5.69 8.83
C ASN A 84 -5.05 -7.14 8.32
N SER A 85 -6.08 -7.45 7.53
CA SER A 85 -6.33 -8.79 7.00
C SER A 85 -7.04 -8.76 5.65
N ASN A 86 -7.17 -9.91 5.01
CA ASN A 86 -7.84 -10.03 3.72
C ASN A 86 -9.35 -9.80 3.88
N SER A 87 -9.92 -8.89 3.09
CA SER A 87 -11.37 -8.61 3.06
C SER A 87 -12.18 -9.57 2.18
N GLY A 88 -11.55 -10.61 1.62
CA GLY A 88 -12.23 -11.65 0.83
C GLY A 88 -12.82 -11.12 -0.48
N ASN A 89 -12.12 -10.20 -1.15
CA ASN A 89 -12.59 -9.49 -2.36
C ASN A 89 -13.87 -8.67 -2.18
N SER A 90 -14.32 -8.46 -0.95
CA SER A 90 -15.46 -7.57 -0.68
C SER A 90 -15.02 -6.12 -0.81
N SER A 91 -15.91 -5.28 -1.34
CA SER A 91 -15.72 -3.83 -1.31
C SER A 91 -15.66 -3.37 0.14
N VAL A 92 -14.67 -2.53 0.46
CA VAL A 92 -14.52 -1.86 1.75
C VAL A 92 -14.83 -0.39 1.55
N THR A 93 -15.62 0.21 2.42
CA THR A 93 -15.98 1.63 2.41
C THR A 93 -15.50 2.32 3.68
N ILE A 94 -14.68 3.34 3.49
CA ILE A 94 -14.28 4.28 4.53
C ILE A 94 -15.12 5.53 4.40
N LYS A 95 -15.77 5.95 5.50
CA LYS A 95 -16.61 7.15 5.57
C LYS A 95 -15.98 8.16 6.52
N ALA A 96 -15.94 9.42 6.10
CA ALA A 96 -15.59 10.56 6.94
C ALA A 96 -16.80 11.48 7.06
N VAL A 97 -17.21 11.81 8.29
CA VAL A 97 -18.31 12.75 8.56
C VAL A 97 -17.74 13.96 9.28
N ASN A 98 -18.00 15.15 8.75
CA ASN A 98 -17.66 16.41 9.37
C ASN A 98 -18.57 16.66 10.57
N ASN A 99 -17.97 16.77 11.76
CA ASN A 99 -18.65 16.88 13.04
C ASN A 99 -19.35 18.24 13.24
N THR A 100 -19.07 19.23 12.40
CA THR A 100 -19.64 20.59 12.51
C THR A 100 -20.88 20.78 11.65
N ASN A 101 -20.93 20.18 10.45
CA ASN A 101 -22.02 20.41 9.49
C ASN A 101 -22.65 19.11 8.93
N ASN A 102 -22.21 17.94 9.39
CA ASN A 102 -22.65 16.61 8.93
C ASN A 102 -22.37 16.30 7.45
N ASP A 103 -21.56 17.11 6.78
CA ASP A 103 -21.08 16.81 5.43
C ASP A 103 -20.24 15.52 5.46
N ALA A 104 -20.37 14.70 4.42
CA ALA A 104 -19.77 13.37 4.43
C ALA A 104 -19.17 13.00 3.07
N VAL A 105 -17.98 12.39 3.14
CA VAL A 105 -17.31 11.79 1.98
C VAL A 105 -17.04 10.33 2.24
N GLN A 106 -16.98 9.55 1.16
CA GLN A 106 -16.73 8.12 1.20
C GLN A 106 -15.68 7.73 0.18
N TYR A 107 -14.87 6.76 0.54
CA TYR A 107 -13.92 6.12 -0.35
C TYR A 107 -14.11 4.61 -0.27
N SER A 108 -14.38 4.01 -1.43
CA SER A 108 -14.57 2.57 -1.54
C SER A 108 -13.49 1.96 -2.41
N PHE A 109 -13.00 0.79 -2.00
CA PHE A 109 -12.01 0.04 -2.74
C PHE A 109 -12.21 -1.47 -2.58
N THR A 110 -11.65 -2.23 -3.54
CA THR A 110 -11.67 -3.69 -3.51
C THR A 110 -10.27 -4.21 -3.74
N ILE A 111 -9.74 -4.96 -2.76
CA ILE A 111 -8.49 -5.70 -2.92
C ILE A 111 -8.77 -6.88 -3.84
N LYS A 112 -8.06 -6.92 -4.97
CA LYS A 112 -8.14 -8.01 -5.97
C LYS A 112 -7.10 -9.09 -5.68
N LYS A 113 -5.95 -8.69 -5.14
CA LYS A 113 -4.78 -9.55 -4.91
C LYS A 113 -4.31 -9.41 -3.49
N TRP A 114 -4.37 -10.50 -2.72
CA TRP A 114 -3.84 -10.56 -1.36
C TRP A 114 -2.45 -11.17 -1.32
N TRP A 115 -1.50 -10.45 -0.73
CA TRP A 115 -0.10 -10.83 -0.66
C TRP A 115 0.26 -11.32 0.75
N ASN A 116 1.08 -12.38 0.80
CA ASN A 116 1.61 -12.95 2.03
C ASN A 116 3.14 -13.07 1.92
N ASN A 117 3.84 -12.34 2.79
CA ASN A 117 5.30 -12.27 2.83
C ASN A 117 5.92 -13.09 3.97
N ASN A 118 5.10 -13.76 4.80
CA ASN A 118 5.57 -14.58 5.93
C ASN A 118 6.02 -15.97 5.47
N VAL A 119 6.55 -16.05 4.25
CA VAL A 119 6.95 -17.30 3.62
C VAL A 119 8.47 -17.41 3.73
N PRO A 120 8.99 -18.49 4.35
CA PRO A 120 10.43 -18.65 4.54
C PRO A 120 11.20 -18.60 3.22
N SER A 121 12.40 -18.00 3.25
CA SER A 121 13.37 -18.10 2.16
C SER A 121 13.80 -19.54 1.97
N ALA A 122 13.90 -19.98 0.73
CA ALA A 122 14.32 -21.33 0.36
C ALA A 122 14.95 -21.32 -1.04
N THR A 123 15.44 -22.47 -1.49
CA THR A 123 15.78 -22.65 -2.91
C THR A 123 14.53 -22.47 -3.78
N TYR A 124 14.72 -22.03 -5.03
CA TYR A 124 13.62 -21.84 -5.97
C TYR A 124 12.77 -23.10 -6.13
N ASN A 125 11.46 -22.94 -5.92
CA ASN A 125 10.42 -23.93 -6.15
C ASN A 125 9.12 -23.18 -6.45
N VAL A 126 8.60 -23.33 -7.66
CA VAL A 126 7.37 -22.67 -8.11
C VAL A 126 6.16 -23.03 -7.23
N ASN A 127 6.16 -24.22 -6.62
CA ASN A 127 5.09 -24.71 -5.77
C ASN A 127 5.26 -24.32 -4.29
N HIS A 128 6.32 -23.60 -3.91
CA HIS A 128 6.61 -23.26 -2.51
C HIS A 128 5.45 -22.53 -1.83
N CYS A 129 4.80 -21.62 -2.55
CA CYS A 129 3.61 -20.92 -2.06
C CYS A 129 2.41 -21.85 -1.81
N VAL A 130 2.19 -22.80 -2.72
CA VAL A 130 1.13 -23.81 -2.57
C VAL A 130 1.42 -24.71 -1.36
N THR A 131 2.65 -25.17 -1.23
CA THR A 131 3.06 -26.05 -0.12
C THR A 131 3.06 -25.33 1.23
N SER A 132 3.41 -24.04 1.27
CA SER A 132 3.52 -23.27 2.51
C SER A 132 2.19 -22.71 3.00
N LEU A 133 1.28 -22.33 2.09
CA LEU A 133 0.05 -21.60 2.42
C LEU A 133 -1.24 -22.28 1.92
N GLY A 134 -1.13 -23.34 1.11
CA GLY A 134 -2.25 -24.08 0.53
C GLY A 134 -2.55 -23.72 -0.93
N ALA A 135 -3.44 -24.51 -1.55
CA ALA A 135 -3.76 -24.46 -2.98
C ALA A 135 -4.28 -23.10 -3.48
N GLY A 136 -4.80 -22.24 -2.60
CA GLY A 136 -5.28 -20.89 -2.94
C GLY A 136 -4.17 -19.86 -3.17
N TYR A 137 -2.89 -20.23 -3.04
CA TYR A 137 -1.75 -19.33 -3.21
C TYR A 137 -0.82 -19.78 -4.33
N ARG A 138 -0.11 -18.84 -4.94
CA ARG A 138 0.94 -19.13 -5.93
C ARG A 138 2.09 -18.14 -5.82
N LEU A 139 3.18 -18.50 -6.50
CA LEU A 139 4.26 -17.56 -6.76
C LEU A 139 3.77 -16.46 -7.74
N PRO A 140 4.03 -15.18 -7.45
CA PRO A 140 3.66 -14.07 -8.33
C PRO A 140 4.52 -14.06 -9.58
N THR A 141 3.98 -13.52 -10.67
CA THR A 141 4.76 -13.18 -11.86
C THR A 141 5.59 -11.91 -11.59
N MET A 142 6.62 -11.67 -12.41
CA MET A 142 7.44 -10.47 -12.29
C MET A 142 6.60 -9.19 -12.47
N GLY A 143 5.67 -9.18 -13.43
CA GLY A 143 4.76 -8.03 -13.66
C GLY A 143 3.76 -7.77 -12.51
N GLU A 144 3.55 -8.74 -11.63
CA GLU A 144 2.75 -8.54 -10.42
C GLU A 144 3.58 -7.94 -9.27
N LEU A 145 4.88 -8.19 -9.24
CA LEU A 145 5.79 -7.63 -8.24
C LEU A 145 6.15 -6.18 -8.58
N THR A 146 6.43 -5.90 -9.85
CA THR A 146 6.91 -4.60 -10.31
C THR A 146 6.49 -4.29 -11.76
N ASN A 147 6.43 -3.00 -12.10
CA ASN A 147 6.30 -2.50 -13.46
C ASN A 147 7.64 -2.08 -14.09
N SER A 148 8.78 -2.28 -13.41
CA SER A 148 10.09 -1.96 -13.98
C SER A 148 10.33 -2.76 -15.26
N THR A 149 11.14 -2.21 -16.16
CA THR A 149 11.57 -2.87 -17.39
C THR A 149 13.10 -2.93 -17.42
N SER A 150 13.67 -3.62 -18.41
CA SER A 150 15.13 -3.63 -18.61
C SER A 150 15.71 -2.25 -18.93
N SER A 151 14.87 -1.31 -19.40
CA SER A 151 15.29 0.05 -19.79
C SER A 151 14.83 1.14 -18.82
N SER A 152 13.99 0.81 -17.83
CA SER A 152 13.45 1.79 -16.88
C SER A 152 13.22 1.19 -15.50
N GLY A 153 13.60 1.94 -14.46
CA GLY A 153 13.26 1.59 -13.08
C GLY A 153 11.74 1.56 -12.83
N ALA A 154 11.35 1.01 -11.68
CA ALA A 154 9.94 0.95 -11.30
C ALA A 154 9.36 2.35 -11.08
N THR A 155 8.07 2.52 -11.38
CA THR A 155 7.33 3.77 -11.19
C THR A 155 6.10 3.55 -10.32
N ARG A 156 5.69 4.60 -9.59
CA ARG A 156 4.53 4.57 -8.69
C ARG A 156 3.24 4.77 -9.48
N VAL A 157 2.36 3.76 -9.47
CA VAL A 157 1.12 3.72 -10.26
C VAL A 157 0.04 2.96 -9.47
N ALA A 158 -1.15 3.56 -9.35
CA ALA A 158 -2.32 2.93 -8.75
C ALA A 158 -2.87 1.78 -9.63
N ASN A 159 -3.53 0.79 -9.01
CA ASN A 159 -4.14 -0.36 -9.69
C ASN A 159 -3.15 -1.11 -10.60
N SER A 160 -1.92 -1.29 -10.12
CA SER A 160 -0.79 -1.86 -10.87
C SER A 160 -0.11 -2.99 -10.09
N SER A 161 1.20 -3.17 -10.29
CA SER A 161 2.03 -4.13 -9.55
C SER A 161 2.13 -3.75 -8.06
N LEU A 162 2.50 -4.72 -7.21
CA LEU A 162 2.66 -4.54 -5.76
C LEU A 162 3.53 -3.33 -5.44
N TRP A 163 4.74 -3.27 -6.00
CA TRP A 163 5.68 -2.19 -5.71
C TRP A 163 5.20 -0.85 -6.31
N SER A 164 4.57 -0.87 -7.49
CA SER A 164 4.03 0.36 -8.09
C SER A 164 2.98 1.02 -7.20
N GLU A 165 2.08 0.25 -6.60
CA GLU A 165 1.08 0.79 -5.69
C GLU A 165 1.69 1.26 -4.38
N TRP A 166 2.47 0.40 -3.72
CA TRP A 166 2.84 0.58 -2.32
C TRP A 166 4.25 1.12 -2.09
N GLY A 167 5.10 1.11 -3.11
CA GLY A 167 6.51 1.53 -3.02
C GLY A 167 7.39 0.52 -2.30
N SER A 168 8.43 1.00 -1.61
CA SER A 168 9.34 0.15 -0.84
C SER A 168 8.59 -0.64 0.22
N MET A 169 8.77 -1.97 0.22
CA MET A 169 8.14 -2.85 1.20
C MET A 169 8.76 -2.72 2.61
N ASP A 170 9.93 -2.09 2.74
CA ASP A 170 10.57 -1.77 4.02
C ASP A 170 9.66 -0.94 4.93
N ALA A 171 8.91 -0.01 4.32
CA ALA A 171 7.96 0.86 5.03
C ALA A 171 6.83 0.08 5.74
N TYR A 172 6.66 -1.20 5.41
CA TYR A 172 5.64 -2.08 5.95
C TYR A 172 6.23 -3.26 6.76
N GLY A 173 7.53 -3.22 7.06
CA GLY A 173 8.23 -4.25 7.85
C GLY A 173 8.56 -5.52 7.08
N TRP A 174 8.58 -5.47 5.75
CA TRP A 174 9.07 -6.59 4.94
C TRP A 174 10.59 -6.58 4.92
N ILE A 175 11.20 -7.76 4.87
CA ILE A 175 12.65 -7.85 4.81
C ILE A 175 13.13 -7.62 3.38
N VAL A 176 13.53 -6.38 3.09
CA VAL A 176 14.09 -5.97 1.81
C VAL A 176 15.46 -5.32 2.07
N ASP A 177 16.52 -5.89 1.48
CA ASP A 177 17.87 -5.33 1.55
C ASP A 177 18.32 -5.02 0.13
N ALA A 178 18.78 -3.79 -0.10
CA ALA A 178 19.14 -3.31 -1.42
C ALA A 178 20.19 -4.16 -2.15
N GLY A 179 21.03 -4.93 -1.43
CA GLY A 179 22.13 -5.71 -1.98
C GLY A 179 21.92 -7.21 -2.13
N ALA A 180 20.88 -7.82 -1.54
CA ALA A 180 20.80 -9.29 -1.46
C ALA A 180 19.38 -9.89 -1.50
N ASN A 181 18.37 -9.23 -0.92
CA ASN A 181 17.04 -9.82 -0.79
C ASN A 181 16.22 -9.56 -2.05
N ARG A 182 16.25 -10.53 -2.97
CA ARG A 182 15.31 -10.58 -4.09
C ARG A 182 14.14 -11.48 -3.72
N TYR A 183 12.97 -11.15 -4.23
CA TYR A 183 11.77 -11.97 -4.13
C TYR A 183 11.60 -12.76 -5.41
N TYR A 184 11.46 -14.08 -5.31
CA TYR A 184 11.25 -14.95 -6.46
C TYR A 184 9.98 -14.57 -7.22
N SER A 185 10.05 -14.74 -8.54
CA SER A 185 8.89 -14.72 -9.41
C SER A 185 8.77 -16.04 -10.17
N SER A 186 7.56 -16.33 -10.64
CA SER A 186 7.30 -17.47 -11.54
C SER A 186 7.71 -17.19 -12.99
N THR A 187 8.06 -15.94 -13.32
CA THR A 187 8.53 -15.56 -14.64
C THR A 187 9.99 -16.01 -14.81
N LEU A 188 10.25 -16.76 -15.88
CA LEU A 188 11.59 -17.20 -16.26
C LEU A 188 12.08 -16.43 -17.49
N GLN A 189 13.40 -16.33 -17.61
CA GLN A 189 14.04 -15.94 -18.86
C GLN A 189 13.90 -17.03 -19.93
N ALA A 190 14.14 -16.66 -21.18
CA ALA A 190 14.27 -17.62 -22.28
C ALA A 190 15.38 -18.66 -22.03
N SER A 191 16.44 -18.27 -21.30
CA SER A 191 17.52 -19.16 -20.86
C SER A 191 17.14 -20.10 -19.72
N GLY A 192 15.95 -19.97 -19.14
CA GLY A 192 15.48 -20.73 -17.97
C GLY A 192 15.91 -20.15 -16.61
N ALA A 193 16.70 -19.08 -16.59
CA ALA A 193 17.08 -18.40 -15.35
C ALA A 193 15.88 -17.68 -14.71
N GLN A 194 15.80 -17.71 -13.38
CA GLN A 194 14.72 -17.08 -12.62
C GLN A 194 14.88 -15.57 -12.57
N TYR A 195 13.76 -14.84 -12.69
CA TYR A 195 13.71 -13.44 -12.29
C TYR A 195 13.41 -13.31 -10.79
N GLY A 196 14.00 -12.30 -10.17
CA GLY A 196 13.59 -11.84 -8.85
C GLY A 196 13.52 -10.33 -8.78
N THR A 197 12.67 -9.85 -7.87
CA THR A 197 12.43 -8.41 -7.70
C THR A 197 13.01 -7.92 -6.38
N ASN A 198 13.76 -6.83 -6.41
CA ASN A 198 14.17 -6.11 -5.22
C ASN A 198 13.04 -5.16 -4.81
N LEU A 199 12.26 -5.55 -3.79
CA LEU A 199 11.10 -4.78 -3.35
C LEU A 199 11.45 -3.55 -2.47
N ALA A 200 12.73 -3.26 -2.22
CA ALA A 200 13.14 -1.97 -1.67
C ALA A 200 13.04 -0.86 -2.73
N ILE A 201 13.41 -1.16 -3.97
CA ILE A 201 13.54 -0.18 -5.07
C ILE A 201 12.66 -0.50 -6.29
N GLY A 202 11.99 -1.65 -6.29
CA GLY A 202 11.07 -2.08 -7.33
C GLY A 202 11.75 -2.67 -8.56
N ASN A 203 13.07 -2.65 -8.69
CA ASN A 203 13.73 -3.20 -9.88
C ASN A 203 13.76 -4.72 -9.85
N TYR A 204 13.54 -5.36 -11.00
CA TYR A 204 13.83 -6.77 -11.17
C TYR A 204 15.25 -7.00 -11.69
N ASP A 205 15.76 -8.19 -11.42
CA ASP A 205 17.04 -8.67 -11.91
C ASP A 205 17.00 -10.20 -12.06
N TYR A 206 18.02 -10.77 -12.68
CA TYR A 206 18.19 -12.21 -12.77
C TYR A 206 18.84 -12.77 -11.51
N LEU A 207 18.40 -13.97 -11.13
CA LEU A 207 18.89 -14.65 -9.95
C LEU A 207 19.99 -15.63 -10.34
N TYR A 208 21.14 -15.49 -9.69
CA TYR A 208 22.15 -16.55 -9.70
C TYR A 208 21.74 -17.64 -8.71
N ILE A 209 21.92 -18.90 -9.08
CA ILE A 209 21.49 -20.13 -8.34
C ILE A 209 22.14 -20.27 -6.95
N VAL A 210 23.00 -19.34 -6.54
CA VAL A 210 23.91 -19.50 -5.40
C VAL A 210 23.32 -19.15 -4.03
N ASN A 211 22.10 -18.58 -3.91
CA ASN A 211 21.53 -18.19 -2.61
C ASN A 211 20.02 -18.48 -2.50
N PRO A 212 19.50 -18.88 -1.32
CA PRO A 212 18.07 -18.87 -1.08
C PRO A 212 17.56 -17.43 -1.13
N TYR A 213 16.61 -17.16 -2.03
CA TYR A 213 15.94 -15.87 -2.11
C TYR A 213 14.59 -15.94 -1.37
N ARG A 214 13.94 -14.78 -1.24
CA ARG A 214 12.69 -14.66 -0.47
C ARG A 214 11.49 -15.03 -1.32
N TYR A 215 10.43 -15.44 -0.64
CA TYR A 215 9.14 -15.66 -1.24
C TYR A 215 8.16 -14.62 -0.74
N THR A 216 7.35 -14.13 -1.66
CA THR A 216 6.04 -13.61 -1.34
C THR A 216 5.05 -14.39 -2.18
N CYS A 217 3.89 -14.65 -1.62
CA CYS A 217 2.85 -15.43 -2.27
C CYS A 217 1.65 -14.54 -2.50
N ILE A 218 0.92 -14.82 -3.57
CA ILE A 218 -0.28 -14.08 -3.95
C ILE A 218 -1.46 -15.04 -4.02
N SER A 219 -2.63 -14.59 -3.56
CA SER A 219 -3.89 -15.34 -3.68
C SER A 219 -4.26 -15.57 -5.14
N GLN A 220 -4.81 -16.74 -5.47
CA GLN A 220 -5.20 -17.14 -6.83
C GLN A 220 -6.58 -16.63 -7.30
N ASN A 221 -7.13 -15.60 -6.63
CA ASN A 221 -8.45 -15.04 -6.96
C ASN A 221 -8.57 -14.58 -8.42
#